data_AF-A0A964E5V3-F1
#
_entry.id   AF-A0A964E5V3-F1
#
_cell.length_a   1.000
_cell.length_b   1.000
_cell.length_c   1.000
_cell.angle_alpha   90.00
_cell.angle_beta   90.00
_cell.angle_gamma   90.00
#
_symmetry.space_group_name_H-M   'P 1'
#
loop_
_entity.id
_entity.type
_entity.pdbx_description
1 polymer ?
#
loop_
_entity_poly.entity_id
_entity_poly.type
_entity_poly.pdbx_seq_one_letter_code
_entity_poly.pdbx_strand_id
1 'polypeptide(L)'
;MEIAPNFTYSPWRHGGWYVDNIRYPSGAVGCVSRNYSDRKWRIVCDPRPFEQRPTFKSRQEAATAEWNLVRSLDVLTNCECEN
;
A
#
# COMPACT_ATOMS: atom_id res chain seq x y z
N MET A 1 -17.40 7.69 6.91
CA MET A 1 -16.45 6.59 7.19
C MET A 1 -16.44 5.74 5.94
N GLU A 2 -15.51 5.98 5.01
CA GLU A 2 -15.44 5.16 3.81
C GLU A 2 -15.11 3.73 4.22
N ILE A 3 -15.96 2.78 3.86
CA ILE A 3 -15.70 1.36 4.09
C ILE A 3 -14.58 0.99 3.13
N ALA A 4 -13.42 0.60 3.67
CA ALA A 4 -12.31 0.14 2.86
C ALA A 4 -12.78 -0.98 1.94
N PRO A 5 -12.34 -1.01 0.67
CA PRO A 5 -12.76 -2.04 -0.26
C PRO A 5 -12.34 -3.43 0.24
N ASN A 6 -13.09 -4.45 -0.18
CA ASN A 6 -12.68 -5.83 0.05
C ASN A 6 -11.45 -6.11 -0.83
N PHE A 7 -10.32 -6.39 -0.19
CA PHE A 7 -9.05 -6.60 -0.87
C PHE A 7 -8.86 -8.07 -1.24
N THR A 8 -8.48 -8.31 -2.49
CA THR A 8 -7.98 -9.62 -2.94
C THR A 8 -6.49 -9.70 -2.72
N TYR A 9 -6.01 -10.83 -2.19
CA TYR A 9 -4.62 -11.03 -1.85
C TYR A 9 -4.04 -12.21 -2.58
N SER A 10 -2.93 -11.97 -3.29
CA SER A 10 -2.15 -13.01 -3.95
C SER A 10 -0.80 -13.20 -3.24
N PRO A 11 -0.37 -14.44 -2.94
CA PRO A 11 0.86 -14.69 -2.20
C PRO A 11 2.10 -14.30 -3.01
N TRP A 12 3.06 -13.63 -2.38
CA TRP A 12 4.34 -13.26 -2.96
C TRP A 12 5.47 -14.13 -2.40
N ARG A 13 6.35 -14.62 -3.29
CA ARG A 13 7.44 -15.59 -3.00
C ARG A 13 8.38 -15.20 -1.84
N HIS A 14 8.49 -13.92 -1.50
CA HIS A 14 9.37 -13.42 -0.43
C HIS A 14 8.66 -13.13 0.90
N GLY A 15 7.47 -13.71 1.13
CA GLY A 15 6.77 -13.62 2.42
C GLY A 15 5.85 -12.40 2.56
N GLY A 16 5.42 -11.82 1.44
CA GLY A 16 4.43 -10.75 1.40
C GLY A 16 3.16 -11.16 0.64
N TRP A 17 2.30 -10.18 0.40
CA TRP A 17 1.06 -10.32 -0.35
C TRP A 17 0.94 -9.17 -1.35
N TYR A 18 0.62 -9.51 -2.60
CA TYR A 18 0.09 -8.55 -3.54
C TYR A 18 -1.35 -8.22 -3.17
N VAL A 19 -1.74 -6.96 -3.34
CA VAL A 19 -3.10 -6.47 -3.16
C VAL A 19 -3.63 -6.14 -4.55
N ASP A 20 -4.32 -7.11 -5.16
CA ASP A 20 -4.58 -7.12 -6.61
C ASP A 20 -5.45 -5.95 -7.08
N ASN A 21 -6.26 -5.43 -6.17
CA ASN A 21 -7.19 -4.32 -6.38
C ASN A 21 -6.53 -2.93 -6.23
N ILE A 22 -5.25 -2.85 -5.85
CA ILE A 22 -4.51 -1.59 -5.71
C ILE A 22 -3.53 -1.46 -6.88
N ARG A 23 -3.64 -0.35 -7.62
CA ARG A 23 -2.76 -0.02 -8.74
C ARG A 23 -2.17 1.36 -8.55
N TYR A 24 -0.86 1.43 -8.46
CA TYR A 24 -0.14 2.69 -8.43
C TYR A 24 -0.20 3.38 -9.81
N PRO A 25 -0.11 4.72 -9.87
CA PRO A 25 -0.03 5.44 -11.15
C PRO A 25 1.13 4.99 -12.05
N SER A 26 2.21 4.46 -11.45
CA SER A 26 3.35 3.87 -12.18
C SER A 26 3.04 2.52 -12.85
N GLY A 27 1.85 1.95 -12.65
CA GLY A 27 1.48 0.60 -13.10
C GLY A 27 1.84 -0.52 -12.13
N ALA A 28 2.52 -0.20 -11.00
CA ALA A 28 2.84 -1.18 -9.97
C ALA A 28 1.58 -1.66 -9.22
N VAL A 29 1.64 -2.89 -8.71
CA VAL A 29 0.56 -3.49 -7.88
C VAL A 29 0.84 -3.19 -6.41
N GLY A 30 -0.23 -2.96 -5.63
CA GLY A 30 -0.16 -2.87 -4.18
C GLY A 30 0.56 -4.07 -3.57
N CYS A 31 1.41 -3.80 -2.59
CA CYS A 31 2.28 -4.78 -2.00
C CYS A 31 2.42 -4.57 -0.48
N VAL A 32 1.95 -5.52 0.32
CA VAL A 32 2.04 -5.49 1.79
C VAL A 32 2.80 -6.69 2.34
N SER A 33 3.61 -6.48 3.38
CA SER A 33 4.40 -7.55 3.98
C SER A 33 4.52 -7.40 5.49
N ARG A 34 4.65 -8.53 6.17
CA ARG A 34 5.06 -8.62 7.58
C ARG A 34 6.37 -9.41 7.75
N ASN A 35 7.05 -9.73 6.66
CA ASN A 35 8.28 -10.52 6.67
C ASN A 35 9.49 -9.65 7.06
N TYR A 36 9.41 -9.05 8.24
CA TYR A 36 10.44 -8.24 8.86
C TYR A 36 10.76 -8.80 10.24
N SER A 37 11.91 -8.46 10.80
CA SER A 37 12.36 -8.94 12.12
C SER A 37 11.34 -8.68 13.24
N ASP A 38 10.61 -7.56 13.15
CA ASP A 38 9.60 -7.16 14.13
C ASP A 38 8.19 -7.70 13.85
N ARG A 39 8.01 -8.43 12.74
CA ARG A 39 6.74 -9.05 12.31
C ARG A 39 5.56 -8.09 12.17
N LYS A 40 5.80 -6.79 12.06
CA LYS A 40 4.74 -5.78 11.87
C LYS A 40 4.38 -5.66 10.40
N TRP A 41 3.10 -5.40 10.12
CA TRP A 41 2.62 -5.17 8.77
C TRP A 41 3.05 -3.79 8.27
N ARG A 42 3.57 -3.74 7.04
CA ARG A 42 3.96 -2.50 6.36
C ARG A 42 3.55 -2.55 4.89
N ILE A 43 3.41 -1.37 4.32
CA ILE A 43 3.34 -1.16 2.88
C ILE A 43 4.77 -1.29 2.35
N VAL A 44 4.99 -2.23 1.43
CA VAL A 44 6.31 -2.49 0.84
C VAL A 44 6.63 -1.39 -0.18
N CYS A 45 5.61 -0.99 -0.94
CA CYS A 45 5.64 0.04 -1.98
C CYS A 45 5.60 1.48 -1.42
N ASP A 46 5.80 1.68 -0.10
CA ASP A 46 5.81 3.02 0.53
C ASP A 46 7.08 3.81 0.15
N PRO A 47 6.96 5.04 -0.35
CA PRO A 47 8.11 5.86 -0.75
C PRO A 47 8.96 6.34 0.44
N ARG A 48 8.45 6.28 1.67
CA ARG A 48 9.16 6.76 2.87
C ARG A 48 10.34 5.83 3.22
N PRO A 49 11.38 6.36 3.90
CA PRO A 49 12.44 5.54 4.46
C PRO A 49 11.89 4.48 5.42
N PHE A 50 12.50 3.30 5.46
CA PHE A 50 12.00 2.14 6.22
C PHE A 50 11.63 2.45 7.68
N GLU A 51 12.46 3.25 8.36
CA GLU A 51 12.27 3.64 9.78
C GLU A 51 11.04 4.54 9.99
N GLN A 52 10.63 5.28 8.96
CA GLN A 52 9.49 6.18 8.99
C GLN A 52 8.21 5.54 8.42
N ARG A 53 8.30 4.30 7.91
CA ARG A 53 7.14 3.61 7.36
C ARG A 53 6.15 3.28 8.47
N PRO A 54 4.87 3.65 8.32
CA PRO A 54 3.87 3.30 9.29
C PRO A 54 3.73 1.78 9.41
N THR A 55 3.50 1.32 10.64
CA THR A 55 3.27 -0.10 10.94
C THR A 55 1.83 -0.33 11.32
N PHE A 56 1.26 -1.42 10.85
CA PHE A 56 -0.14 -1.76 11.02
C PHE A 56 -0.32 -3.05 11.82
N LYS A 57 -1.47 -3.20 12.47
CA LYS A 57 -1.78 -4.38 13.28
C LYS A 57 -2.19 -5.57 12.43
N SER A 58 -2.79 -5.31 11.26
CA SER A 58 -3.33 -6.34 10.38
C SER A 58 -2.97 -6.11 8.91
N ARG A 59 -3.05 -7.19 8.11
CA ARG A 59 -2.90 -7.13 6.65
C ARG A 59 -3.91 -6.16 6.03
N GLN A 60 -5.15 -6.22 6.51
CA GLN A 60 -6.25 -5.37 6.04
C GLN A 60 -5.97 -3.89 6.32
N GLU A 61 -5.49 -3.54 7.51
CA GLU A 61 -5.13 -2.16 7.84
C GLU A 61 -3.99 -1.65 6.94
N ALA A 62 -2.97 -2.48 6.68
CA ALA A 62 -1.89 -2.11 5.76
C ALA A 62 -2.39 -1.90 4.32
N ALA A 63 -3.26 -2.78 3.82
CA ALA A 63 -3.86 -2.64 2.50
C ALA A 63 -4.78 -1.41 2.40
N THR A 64 -5.57 -1.11 3.44
CA THR A 64 -6.38 0.11 3.52
C THR A 64 -5.50 1.36 3.47
N ALA A 65 -4.40 1.36 4.23
CA ALA A 65 -3.47 2.48 4.22
C ALA A 65 -2.76 2.64 2.87
N GLU A 66 -2.41 1.54 2.20
CA GLU A 66 -1.85 1.56 0.84
C GLU A 66 -2.84 2.13 -0.17
N TRP A 67 -4.11 1.72 -0.10
CA TRP A 67 -5.15 2.23 -0.98
C TRP A 67 -5.36 3.74 -0.81
N ASN A 68 -5.35 4.24 0.43
CA ASN A 68 -5.41 5.66 0.71
C ASN A 68 -4.17 6.41 0.20
N LEU A 69 -2.98 5.81 0.35
CA LEU A 69 -1.73 6.36 -0.17
C LEU A 69 -1.79 6.50 -1.70
N VAL A 70 -2.16 5.43 -2.40
CA VAL A 70 -2.28 5.45 -3.87
C VAL A 70 -3.28 6.48 -4.35
N ARG A 71 -4.45 6.60 -3.71
CA ARG A 71 -5.44 7.65 -4.03
C ARG A 71 -4.88 9.05 -3.82
N SER A 72 -4.10 9.26 -2.76
CA SER A 72 -3.46 10.56 -2.53
C SER A 72 -2.38 10.88 -3.56
N LEU A 73 -1.68 9.87 -4.08
CA LEU A 73 -0.70 10.03 -5.15
C LEU A 73 -1.36 10.32 -6.49
N ASP A 74 -2.45 9.63 -6.80
CA ASP A 74 -3.22 9.82 -8.04
C ASP A 74 -3.73 11.27 -8.17
N VAL A 75 -4.22 11.84 -7.07
CA VAL A 75 -4.64 13.25 -7.01
C VAL A 75 -3.47 14.21 -7.29
N LEU A 76 -2.25 13.90 -6.82
CA LEU A 76 -1.08 14.75 -7.07
C LEU A 76 -0.61 14.67 -8.54
N THR A 77 -0.69 13.49 -9.17
CA THR A 77 -0.37 13.35 -10.60
C THR A 77 -1.40 14.01 -11.53
N ASN A 78 -2.65 14.14 -11.11
CA ASN A 78 -3.72 14.74 -11.91
C ASN A 78 -3.88 16.25 -11.72
N CYS A 79 -3.11 16.89 -10.83
CA CYS A 79 -3.16 18.33 -10.57
C CYS A 79 -2.05 19.16 -11.24
N GLU A 80 -1.11 18.56 -11.98
CA GLU A 80 -0.04 19.31 -12.70
C GLU A 80 -0.50 19.87 -14.07
N CYS A 81 -1.73 20.41 -14.13
CA CYS A 81 -2.24 21.12 -15.31
C CYS A 81 -2.96 22.41 -14.89
N GLU A 82 -2.30 23.32 -14.16
CA GLU A 82 -2.68 24.74 -14.11
C GLU A 82 -1.53 25.60 -13.54
N ASN A 83 -0.61 26.02 -14.41
CA ASN A 83 -0.07 27.38 -14.53
C ASN A 83 0.92 27.47 -15.70
#